data_AF-A0A4Y2PSX6-F1
#
_entry.id   AF-A0A4Y2PSX6-F1
#
_cell.length_a   1.000
_cell.length_b   1.000
_cell.length_c   1.000
_cell.angle_alpha   90.00
_cell.angle_beta   90.00
_cell.angle_gamma   90.00
#
_symmetry.space_group_name_H-M   'P 1'
#
loop_
_entity.id
_entity.type
_entity.pdbx_description
1 polymer ?
#
loop_
_entity_poly.entity_id
_entity_poly.type
_entity_poly.pdbx_seq_one_letter_code
_entity_poly.pdbx_strand_id
1 'polypeptide(L)'
;MGVIQIITPKSSVLAEEPLSRTKQVISAKAFASEAHVPIQVYHNNGVVGYSKITAQNFAYESDTTASFLQKIEMLWLYGKWNNLSLPGWNGYIERLSGNSMDFSITRILFLPFIPQPASDYNTIYTTLLCALENAKRYGHDVCIVTFDQPLYTKAREIVAAAPEGSDLAKIVIRLGGFHLLSTFSGAIGYIMRGSGIKEVLSFIYAPNSLDKMLTGHACARAVRAHILLYLTLATIISKELVIDDDMDANLQNTTEDVKNSTISYNDIENCDEKIEALIYQCNKKLKQYEGRGSTGKLWIQYLHMVSIAKEFIGAESMGDWQAHLNCVKEMIPYFHASGHYTKSTYLYLQDMLQLENLIDPSVFRRFIQGFLTVRYSAKFSCGTSTDMIIEQSLM
;
A
#
# COMPACT_ATOMS: atom_id res chain seq x y z
N MET A 1 -0.28 13.30 19.64
CA MET A 1 -0.62 12.27 18.65
C MET A 1 -2.09 12.37 18.27
N GLY A 2 -2.38 12.53 16.97
CA GLY A 2 -3.75 12.47 16.45
C GLY A 2 -4.13 11.01 16.16
N VAL A 3 -5.40 10.67 16.37
CA VAL A 3 -5.91 9.31 16.16
C VAL A 3 -7.22 9.39 15.39
N ILE A 4 -7.37 8.54 14.38
CA ILE A 4 -8.62 8.38 13.63
C ILE A 4 -9.17 6.97 13.84
N GLN A 5 -10.48 6.85 13.83
CA GLN A 5 -11.19 5.58 13.77
C GLN A 5 -11.80 5.41 12.37
N ILE A 6 -11.63 4.21 11.83
CA ILE A 6 -12.11 3.83 10.50
C ILE A 6 -13.24 2.82 10.70
N ILE A 7 -14.42 3.11 10.13
CA ILE A 7 -15.62 2.27 10.27
C ILE A 7 -16.14 1.90 8.89
N THR A 8 -16.24 0.61 8.62
CA THR A 8 -16.73 0.05 7.35
C THR A 8 -17.72 -1.10 7.65
N PRO A 9 -18.92 -1.12 7.05
CA PRO A 9 -19.49 -0.09 6.17
C PRO A 9 -19.89 1.17 6.95
N LYS A 10 -19.96 2.31 6.25
CA LYS A 10 -20.41 3.60 6.78
C LYS A 10 -21.79 3.52 7.45
N SER A 11 -22.67 2.63 6.98
CA SER A 11 -23.99 2.39 7.56
C SER A 11 -23.96 1.78 8.96
N SER A 12 -22.83 1.22 9.40
CA SER A 12 -22.66 0.71 10.77
C SER A 12 -22.48 1.82 11.81
N VAL A 13 -22.23 3.05 11.39
CA VAL A 13 -22.27 4.20 12.30
C VAL A 13 -23.72 4.54 12.56
N LEU A 14 -24.18 4.33 13.80
CA LEU A 14 -25.48 4.80 14.26
C LEU A 14 -25.60 6.30 13.93
N ALA A 15 -26.75 6.74 13.43
CA ALA A 15 -27.01 8.15 13.23
C ALA A 15 -26.90 8.85 14.58
N GLU A 16 -25.76 9.49 14.85
CA GLU A 16 -25.64 10.41 15.96
C GLU A 16 -26.71 11.48 15.77
N GLU A 17 -27.42 11.85 16.84
CA GLU A 17 -28.28 13.03 16.81
C GLU A 17 -27.48 14.18 16.20
N PRO A 18 -28.06 14.96 15.26
CA PRO A 18 -27.33 16.05 14.64
C PRO A 18 -26.72 16.93 15.73
N LEU A 19 -25.38 16.97 15.77
CA LEU A 19 -24.63 17.77 16.73
C LEU A 19 -25.24 19.17 16.76
N SER A 20 -25.84 19.52 17.90
CA SER A 20 -26.48 20.81 18.06
C SER A 20 -25.40 21.88 17.90
N ARG A 21 -25.53 22.71 16.86
CA ARG A 21 -24.60 23.82 16.63
C ARG A 21 -24.55 24.67 17.90
N THR A 22 -23.40 24.70 18.55
CA THR A 22 -23.20 25.46 19.78
C THR A 22 -23.33 26.94 19.45
N LYS A 23 -24.32 27.61 20.04
CA LYS A 23 -24.51 29.07 19.88
C LYS A 23 -23.47 29.89 20.65
N GLN A 24 -22.66 29.23 21.48
CA GLN A 24 -21.60 29.85 22.29
C GLN A 24 -20.24 29.31 21.85
N VAL A 25 -19.25 30.20 21.79
CA VAL A 25 -17.85 29.83 21.57
C VAL A 25 -17.35 29.12 22.83
N ILE A 26 -17.01 27.85 22.70
CA ILE A 26 -16.38 27.09 23.78
C ILE A 26 -14.93 27.57 23.90
N SER A 27 -14.50 27.94 25.11
CA SER A 27 -13.10 28.33 25.33
C SER A 27 -12.17 27.13 25.06
N ALA A 28 -10.97 27.38 24.52
CA ALA A 28 -9.98 26.33 24.28
C ALA A 28 -9.68 25.51 25.56
N LYS A 29 -9.71 26.16 26.73
CA LYS A 29 -9.53 25.50 28.03
C LYS A 29 -10.67 24.53 28.38
N ALA A 30 -11.91 24.91 28.14
CA ALA A 30 -13.08 24.06 28.38
C ALA A 30 -13.15 22.89 27.38
N PHE A 31 -12.79 23.13 26.13
CA PHE A 31 -12.67 22.05 25.13
C PHE A 31 -11.55 21.08 25.53
N ALA A 32 -10.40 21.58 25.94
CA ALA A 32 -9.26 20.76 26.34
C ALA A 32 -9.52 19.93 27.61
N SER A 33 -10.36 20.40 28.54
CA SER A 33 -10.74 19.61 29.72
C SER A 33 -11.66 18.44 29.39
N GLU A 34 -12.57 18.61 28.42
CA GLU A 34 -13.50 17.55 27.99
C GLU A 34 -12.84 16.55 27.03
N ALA A 35 -11.94 17.02 26.17
CA ALA A 35 -11.20 16.17 25.22
C ALA A 35 -9.91 15.56 25.82
N HIS A 36 -9.71 15.65 27.14
CA HIS A 36 -8.49 15.20 27.77
C HIS A 36 -8.39 13.67 27.80
N VAL A 37 -7.33 13.12 27.22
CA VAL A 37 -6.96 11.70 27.36
C VAL A 37 -5.90 11.58 28.46
N PRO A 38 -6.20 10.91 29.60
CA PRO A 38 -5.23 10.69 30.66
C PRO A 38 -4.08 9.80 30.17
N ILE A 39 -2.84 10.25 30.35
CA ILE A 39 -1.65 9.47 29.98
C ILE A 39 -1.52 8.27 30.91
N GLN A 40 -1.42 7.09 30.29
CA GLN A 40 -1.11 5.84 30.95
C GLN A 40 0.40 5.58 30.88
N VAL A 41 1.01 5.26 32.01
CA VAL A 41 2.45 4.99 32.09
C VAL A 41 2.73 3.57 31.62
N TYR A 42 3.61 3.44 30.63
CA TYR A 42 4.10 2.17 30.17
C TYR A 42 5.22 1.66 31.07
N HIS A 43 4.90 0.67 31.91
CA HIS A 43 5.89 -0.01 32.75
C HIS A 43 6.47 -1.21 32.01
N ASN A 44 7.69 -1.05 31.47
CA ASN A 44 8.35 -2.12 30.73
C ASN A 44 8.93 -3.24 31.63
N ASN A 45 9.01 -3.04 32.95
CA ASN A 45 9.45 -4.03 33.96
C ASN A 45 10.71 -4.86 33.61
N GLY A 46 11.63 -4.31 32.81
CA GLY A 46 12.84 -5.01 32.34
C GLY A 46 12.63 -6.01 31.19
N VAL A 47 11.43 -6.12 30.64
CA VAL A 47 11.14 -6.94 29.46
C VAL A 47 11.63 -6.19 28.22
N VAL A 48 12.50 -6.81 27.43
CA VAL A 48 12.81 -6.29 26.10
C VAL A 48 11.80 -6.93 25.14
N GLY A 49 10.77 -6.21 24.70
CA GLY A 49 9.68 -6.81 23.90
C GLY A 49 10.21 -7.54 22.66
N TYR A 50 11.28 -7.02 22.04
CA TYR A 50 11.96 -7.69 20.93
C TYR A 50 12.61 -9.03 21.28
N SER A 51 13.06 -9.26 22.52
CA SER A 51 13.63 -10.55 22.90
C SER A 51 12.56 -11.65 22.99
N LYS A 52 11.27 -11.28 22.98
CA LYS A 52 10.14 -12.22 22.91
C LYS A 52 9.70 -12.54 21.49
N ILE A 53 10.25 -11.85 20.48
CA ILE A 53 9.88 -12.05 19.08
C ILE A 53 10.88 -13.00 18.43
N THR A 54 10.43 -14.20 18.09
CA THR A 54 11.21 -15.14 17.28
C THR A 54 11.02 -14.80 15.80
N ALA A 55 12.11 -14.43 15.13
CA ALA A 55 12.09 -14.26 13.68
C ALA A 55 11.95 -15.64 13.01
N GLN A 56 10.96 -15.77 12.14
CA GLN A 56 10.69 -16.96 11.34
C GLN A 56 11.30 -16.77 9.96
N ASN A 57 11.82 -17.83 9.35
CA ASN A 57 12.26 -17.78 7.95
C ASN A 57 11.06 -17.87 7.03
N PHE A 58 11.01 -17.03 5.99
CA PHE A 58 10.08 -17.20 4.88
C PHE A 58 10.79 -17.89 3.72
N ALA A 59 10.08 -18.77 3.03
CA ALA A 59 10.52 -19.20 1.70
C ALA A 59 10.42 -17.98 0.78
N TYR A 60 11.55 -17.35 0.49
CA TYR A 60 11.71 -16.55 -0.70
C TYR A 60 11.74 -17.54 -1.86
N GLU A 61 10.58 -18.02 -2.30
CA GLU A 61 10.51 -18.79 -3.55
C GLU A 61 11.07 -17.86 -4.64
N SER A 62 12.32 -18.10 -5.02
CA SER A 62 13.09 -17.27 -5.94
C SER A 62 12.96 -17.74 -7.39
N ASP A 63 12.15 -18.76 -7.64
CA ASP A 63 12.01 -19.38 -8.96
C ASP A 63 10.62 -19.17 -9.52
N THR A 64 10.13 -17.94 -9.53
CA THR A 64 9.15 -17.57 -10.54
C THR A 64 9.89 -17.23 -11.83
N THR A 65 9.99 -18.21 -12.73
CA THR A 65 10.12 -17.96 -14.17
C THR A 65 8.93 -17.18 -14.75
N ALA A 66 7.96 -16.80 -13.91
CA ALA A 66 6.83 -15.98 -14.26
C ALA A 66 7.27 -14.53 -14.53
N SER A 67 6.68 -13.96 -15.57
CA SER A 67 6.81 -12.55 -15.92
C SER A 67 6.35 -11.65 -14.76
N PHE A 68 7.10 -10.60 -14.42
CA PHE A 68 6.58 -9.55 -13.52
C PHE A 68 5.50 -8.69 -14.19
N LEU A 69 5.34 -8.80 -15.51
CA LEU A 69 4.28 -8.14 -16.27
C LEU A 69 3.02 -9.01 -16.27
N GLN A 70 1.95 -8.52 -15.65
CA GLN A 70 0.61 -9.09 -15.72
C GLN A 70 -0.04 -8.83 -17.10
N LYS A 71 -1.06 -9.61 -17.49
CA LYS A 71 -1.71 -9.49 -18.80
C LYS A 71 -2.41 -8.15 -18.97
N ILE A 72 -3.11 -7.70 -17.94
CA ILE A 72 -3.78 -6.40 -17.87
C ILE A 72 -2.79 -5.26 -18.07
N GLU A 73 -1.61 -5.36 -17.45
CA GLU A 73 -0.56 -4.38 -17.62
C GLU A 73 -0.02 -4.38 -19.05
N MET A 74 0.25 -5.56 -19.63
CA MET A 74 0.76 -5.64 -20.99
C MET A 74 -0.23 -5.04 -22.00
N LEU A 75 -1.52 -5.32 -21.85
CA LEU A 75 -2.58 -4.73 -22.69
C LEU A 75 -2.65 -3.20 -22.52
N TRP A 76 -2.54 -2.70 -21.29
CA TRP A 76 -2.51 -1.25 -21.04
C TRP A 76 -1.30 -0.58 -21.69
N LEU A 77 -0.11 -1.18 -21.57
CA LEU A 77 1.12 -0.71 -22.19
C LEU A 77 1.01 -0.69 -23.71
N TYR A 78 0.46 -1.75 -24.29
CA TYR A 78 0.16 -1.83 -25.72
C TYR A 78 -0.75 -0.67 -26.16
N GLY A 79 -1.88 -0.46 -25.47
CA GLY A 79 -2.82 0.60 -25.83
C GLY A 79 -2.24 2.01 -25.62
N LYS A 80 -1.35 2.20 -24.64
CA LYS A 80 -0.61 3.46 -24.44
C LYS A 80 0.38 3.72 -25.57
N TRP A 81 1.14 2.71 -25.97
CA TRP A 81 2.11 2.85 -27.04
C TRP A 81 1.44 3.14 -28.40
N ASN A 82 0.31 2.48 -28.68
CA ASN A 82 -0.47 2.68 -29.91
C ASN A 82 -1.42 3.90 -29.86
N ASN A 83 -1.34 4.74 -28.83
CA ASN A 83 -2.18 5.92 -28.65
C ASN A 83 -3.69 5.65 -28.73
N LEU A 84 -4.15 4.49 -28.25
CA LEU A 84 -5.55 4.07 -28.30
C LEU A 84 -6.44 4.84 -27.30
N SER A 85 -6.04 6.04 -26.84
CA SER A 85 -6.83 6.90 -25.93
C SER A 85 -7.28 6.24 -24.62
N LEU A 86 -6.46 5.34 -24.07
CA LEU A 86 -6.70 4.75 -22.75
C LEU A 86 -6.46 5.77 -21.62
N PRO A 87 -7.21 5.71 -20.51
CA PRO A 87 -6.97 6.54 -19.32
C PRO A 87 -5.63 6.19 -18.64
N GLY A 88 -5.24 6.98 -17.64
CA GLY A 88 -4.15 6.60 -16.72
C GLY A 88 -4.46 5.28 -16.00
N TRP A 89 -3.46 4.66 -15.38
CA TRP A 89 -3.57 3.32 -14.76
C TRP A 89 -4.82 3.16 -13.87
N ASN A 90 -5.05 4.05 -12.91
CA ASN A 90 -6.21 3.96 -12.02
C ASN A 90 -7.55 4.04 -12.78
N GLY A 91 -7.65 4.91 -13.79
CA GLY A 91 -8.85 5.00 -14.62
C GLY A 91 -9.04 3.79 -15.54
N TYR A 92 -7.95 3.09 -15.86
CA TYR A 92 -7.98 1.85 -16.64
C TYR A 92 -8.48 0.68 -15.79
N ILE A 93 -7.94 0.52 -14.58
CA ILE A 93 -8.42 -0.48 -13.62
C ILE A 93 -9.90 -0.24 -13.26
N GLU A 94 -10.32 1.01 -13.05
CA GLU A 94 -11.73 1.31 -12.76
C GLU A 94 -12.69 0.83 -13.87
N ARG A 95 -12.29 0.90 -15.15
CA ARG A 95 -13.11 0.38 -16.26
C ARG A 95 -13.25 -1.15 -16.21
N LEU A 96 -12.21 -1.85 -15.75
CA LEU A 96 -12.18 -3.31 -15.60
C LEU A 96 -12.92 -3.80 -14.35
N SER A 97 -13.10 -2.94 -13.36
CA SER A 97 -13.76 -3.25 -12.09
C SER A 97 -15.26 -2.89 -12.06
N GLY A 98 -15.78 -2.24 -13.11
CA GLY A 98 -17.06 -1.52 -13.08
C GLY A 98 -18.34 -2.34 -12.87
N ASN A 99 -18.30 -3.67 -12.88
CA ASN A 99 -19.51 -4.50 -12.96
C ASN A 99 -19.58 -5.73 -12.01
N SER A 100 -18.58 -5.99 -11.15
CA SER A 100 -18.49 -7.34 -10.54
C SER A 100 -18.00 -7.45 -9.09
N MET A 101 -17.67 -6.36 -8.40
CA MET A 101 -17.05 -6.45 -7.07
C MET A 101 -17.80 -5.65 -6.00
N ASP A 102 -18.27 -6.36 -4.96
CA ASP A 102 -18.87 -5.77 -3.78
C ASP A 102 -17.81 -5.00 -2.99
N PHE A 103 -18.14 -3.75 -2.61
CA PHE A 103 -17.31 -2.95 -1.72
C PHE A 103 -18.18 -2.12 -0.77
N SER A 104 -17.57 -1.65 0.31
CA SER A 104 -18.23 -0.81 1.32
C SER A 104 -17.55 0.55 1.43
N ILE A 105 -18.37 1.61 1.51
CA ILE A 105 -17.90 2.96 1.81
C ILE A 105 -17.56 3.04 3.30
N THR A 106 -16.52 3.80 3.63
CA THR A 106 -15.99 3.98 4.96
C THR A 106 -16.44 5.30 5.57
N ARG A 107 -16.61 5.32 6.90
CA ARG A 107 -16.73 6.53 7.71
C ARG A 107 -15.47 6.70 8.54
N ILE A 108 -14.97 7.92 8.61
CA ILE A 108 -13.85 8.29 9.49
C ILE A 108 -14.40 9.14 10.63
N LEU A 109 -14.03 8.77 11.84
CA LEU A 109 -14.25 9.54 13.05
C LEU A 109 -12.91 10.00 13.60
N PHE A 110 -12.87 11.22 14.13
CA PHE A 110 -11.69 11.74 14.79
C PHE A 110 -11.77 11.42 16.28
N LEU A 111 -10.75 10.78 16.82
CA LEU A 111 -10.66 10.51 18.25
C LEU A 111 -9.90 11.65 18.96
N PRO A 112 -10.09 11.80 20.28
CA PRO A 112 -9.41 12.84 21.04
C PRO A 112 -7.88 12.82 20.86
N PHE A 113 -7.28 14.01 20.76
CA PHE A 113 -5.84 14.15 20.63
C PHE A 113 -5.14 13.86 21.96
N ILE A 114 -4.01 13.14 21.88
CA ILE A 114 -3.12 12.97 23.04
C ILE A 114 -2.02 14.04 22.94
N PRO A 115 -1.98 15.05 23.82
CA PRO A 115 -1.07 16.20 23.69
C PRO A 115 0.35 15.89 24.20
N GLN A 116 0.94 14.80 23.70
CA GLN A 116 2.30 14.36 23.98
C GLN A 116 3.02 13.95 22.68
N PRO A 117 4.36 13.94 22.67
CA PRO A 117 5.14 13.47 21.52
C PRO A 117 4.71 12.06 21.12
N ALA A 118 4.41 11.86 19.84
CA ALA A 118 3.92 10.58 19.32
C ALA A 118 4.93 9.44 19.54
N SER A 119 6.23 9.76 19.50
CA SER A 119 7.31 8.79 19.69
C SER A 119 7.53 8.36 21.14
N ASP A 120 6.84 8.94 22.12
CA ASP A 120 6.95 8.54 23.53
C ASP A 120 6.22 7.20 23.77
N TYR A 121 6.85 6.26 24.50
CA TYR A 121 6.25 4.95 24.78
C TYR A 121 4.93 5.06 25.57
N ASN A 122 4.82 6.01 26.50
CA ASN A 122 3.58 6.24 27.24
C ASN A 122 2.46 6.72 26.31
N THR A 123 2.79 7.57 25.34
CA THR A 123 1.84 8.05 24.33
C THR A 123 1.32 6.90 23.47
N ILE A 124 2.23 6.05 22.95
CA ILE A 124 1.87 4.89 22.13
C ILE A 124 1.04 3.90 22.95
N TYR A 125 1.48 3.57 24.17
CA TYR A 125 0.77 2.68 25.08
C TYR A 125 -0.64 3.19 25.40
N THR A 126 -0.76 4.48 25.74
CA THR A 126 -2.06 5.13 25.98
C THR A 126 -2.97 4.99 24.76
N THR A 127 -2.45 5.22 23.54
CA THR A 127 -3.24 5.05 22.31
C THR A 127 -3.71 3.62 22.09
N LEU A 128 -2.86 2.62 22.34
CA LEU A 128 -3.26 1.22 22.23
C LEU A 128 -4.39 0.88 23.21
N LEU A 129 -4.33 1.38 24.45
CA LEU A 129 -5.40 1.20 25.43
C LEU A 129 -6.69 1.91 25.02
N CYS A 130 -6.62 3.15 24.53
CA CYS A 130 -7.79 3.86 24.01
C CYS A 130 -8.41 3.14 22.81
N ALA A 131 -7.59 2.62 21.89
CA ALA A 131 -8.07 1.87 20.75
C ALA A 131 -8.78 0.56 21.17
N LEU A 132 -8.24 -0.12 22.18
CA LEU A 132 -8.84 -1.32 22.75
C LEU A 132 -10.17 -1.03 23.45
N GLU A 133 -10.22 0.00 24.30
CA GLU A 133 -11.45 0.41 24.99
C GLU A 133 -12.54 0.77 23.98
N ASN A 134 -12.17 1.51 22.93
CA ASN A 134 -13.08 1.87 21.86
C ASN A 134 -13.57 0.64 21.08
N ALA A 135 -12.70 -0.31 20.76
CA ALA A 135 -13.09 -1.56 20.11
C ALA A 135 -14.12 -2.33 20.95
N LYS A 136 -13.86 -2.47 22.26
CA LYS A 136 -14.77 -3.12 23.21
C LYS A 136 -16.13 -2.44 23.30
N ARG A 137 -16.17 -1.10 23.24
CA ARG A 137 -17.44 -0.34 23.24
C ARG A 137 -18.36 -0.70 22.09
N TYR A 138 -17.80 -1.12 20.95
CA TYR A 138 -18.54 -1.60 19.78
C TYR A 138 -18.67 -3.13 19.72
N GLY A 139 -18.30 -3.84 20.79
CA GLY A 139 -18.38 -5.31 20.86
C GLY A 139 -17.34 -6.02 20.02
N HIS A 140 -16.18 -5.38 19.74
CA HIS A 140 -15.08 -5.99 19.03
C HIS A 140 -14.02 -6.51 20.01
N ASP A 141 -13.69 -7.79 19.90
CA ASP A 141 -12.62 -8.44 20.67
C ASP A 141 -11.25 -8.30 20.01
N VAL A 142 -11.21 -7.89 18.74
CA VAL A 142 -10.00 -7.67 17.94
C VAL A 142 -9.83 -6.18 17.68
N CYS A 143 -8.61 -5.68 17.94
CA CYS A 143 -8.24 -4.30 17.65
C CYS A 143 -7.07 -4.30 16.67
N ILE A 144 -7.25 -3.64 15.51
CA ILE A 144 -6.19 -3.46 14.51
C ILE A 144 -5.79 -1.99 14.51
N VAL A 145 -4.51 -1.71 14.79
CA VAL A 145 -3.99 -0.33 14.86
C VAL A 145 -2.88 -0.17 13.84
N THR A 146 -3.00 0.84 12.98
CA THR A 146 -1.97 1.16 11.99
C THR A 146 -1.08 2.28 12.48
N PHE A 147 0.22 2.13 12.31
CA PHE A 147 1.20 3.16 12.61
C PHE A 147 2.13 3.40 11.42
N ASP A 148 2.72 4.59 11.36
CA ASP A 148 3.93 4.80 10.57
C ASP A 148 5.08 3.91 11.09
N GLN A 149 6.19 3.88 10.36
CA GLN A 149 7.24 2.92 10.62
C GLN A 149 7.99 3.12 11.96
N PRO A 150 8.39 4.34 12.36
CA PRO A 150 8.99 4.56 13.68
C PRO A 150 8.06 4.17 14.84
N LEU A 151 6.76 4.47 14.74
CA LEU A 151 5.79 4.17 15.79
C LEU A 151 5.41 2.69 15.82
N TYR A 152 5.30 2.04 14.66
CA TYR A 152 5.04 0.60 14.51
C TYR A 152 6.03 -0.23 15.33
N THR A 153 7.32 0.10 15.22
CA THR A 153 8.43 -0.58 15.91
C THR A 153 8.18 -0.61 17.42
N LYS A 154 7.89 0.55 18.02
CA LYS A 154 7.62 0.68 19.45
C LYS A 154 6.28 0.05 19.86
N ALA A 155 5.24 0.21 19.05
CA ALA A 155 3.93 -0.38 19.31
C ALA A 155 4.01 -1.92 19.30
N ARG A 156 4.74 -2.51 18.34
CA ARG A 156 5.00 -3.95 18.30
C ARG A 156 5.77 -4.45 19.50
N GLU A 157 6.76 -3.69 19.96
CA GLU A 157 7.52 -4.01 21.17
C GLU A 157 6.62 -4.03 22.41
N ILE A 158 5.76 -3.01 22.57
CA ILE A 158 4.77 -2.93 23.65
C ILE A 158 3.86 -4.16 23.65
N VAL A 159 3.28 -4.51 22.49
CA VAL A 159 2.39 -5.67 22.35
C VAL A 159 3.12 -6.98 22.63
N ALA A 160 4.35 -7.14 22.13
CA ALA A 160 5.16 -8.35 22.39
C ALA A 160 5.56 -8.48 23.87
N ALA A 161 5.77 -7.35 24.57
CA ALA A 161 6.08 -7.34 25.99
C ALA A 161 4.87 -7.69 26.87
N ALA A 162 3.64 -7.53 26.36
CA ALA A 162 2.40 -7.73 27.10
C ALA A 162 2.29 -9.15 27.70
N PRO A 163 1.61 -9.32 28.85
CA PRO A 163 1.32 -10.63 29.41
C PRO A 163 0.52 -11.49 28.43
N GLU A 164 0.86 -12.77 28.34
CA GLU A 164 0.15 -13.73 27.50
C GLU A 164 -1.33 -13.79 27.88
N GLY A 165 -2.21 -13.82 26.88
CA GLY A 165 -3.67 -13.82 27.06
C GLY A 165 -4.28 -12.45 27.43
N SER A 166 -3.49 -11.43 27.73
CA SER A 166 -4.02 -10.07 27.97
C SER A 166 -4.62 -9.48 26.70
N ASP A 167 -5.57 -8.56 26.85
CA ASP A 167 -6.20 -7.91 25.70
C ASP A 167 -5.23 -7.06 24.88
N LEU A 168 -4.17 -6.54 25.51
CA LEU A 168 -3.11 -5.81 24.83
C LEU A 168 -2.31 -6.73 23.89
N ALA A 169 -2.07 -7.99 24.30
CA ALA A 169 -1.37 -8.98 23.48
C ALA A 169 -2.17 -9.38 22.23
N LYS A 170 -3.49 -9.14 22.22
CA LYS A 170 -4.39 -9.43 21.08
C LYS A 170 -4.44 -8.29 20.05
N ILE A 171 -3.82 -7.15 20.32
CA ILE A 171 -3.84 -6.03 19.37
C ILE A 171 -2.94 -6.37 18.18
N VAL A 172 -3.51 -6.27 16.98
CA VAL A 172 -2.77 -6.41 15.73
C VAL A 172 -2.21 -5.05 15.34
N ILE A 173 -0.89 -4.96 15.27
CA ILE A 173 -0.20 -3.74 14.84
C ILE A 173 0.13 -3.87 13.35
N ARG A 174 -0.30 -2.90 12.54
CA ARG A 174 -0.02 -2.83 11.10
C ARG A 174 0.94 -1.69 10.76
N LEU A 175 1.79 -1.92 9.76
CA LEU A 175 2.53 -0.85 9.08
C LEU A 175 1.60 -0.11 8.12
N GLY A 176 1.70 1.21 8.11
CA GLY A 176 1.02 2.07 7.16
C GLY A 176 1.48 1.85 5.72
N GLY A 177 0.54 1.58 4.81
CA GLY A 177 0.82 1.30 3.41
C GLY A 177 1.42 2.49 2.67
N PHE A 178 0.97 3.71 2.97
CA PHE A 178 1.53 4.92 2.36
C PHE A 178 2.99 5.14 2.76
N HIS A 179 3.30 4.98 4.04
CA HIS A 179 4.69 5.09 4.52
C HIS A 179 5.56 3.96 3.97
N LEU A 180 5.03 2.75 3.80
CA LEU A 180 5.75 1.64 3.18
C LEU A 180 6.09 1.94 1.71
N LEU A 181 5.13 2.43 0.93
CA LEU A 181 5.34 2.85 -0.46
C LEU A 181 6.32 4.02 -0.59
N SER A 182 6.20 5.01 0.30
CA SER A 182 7.12 6.15 0.39
C SER A 182 8.56 5.67 0.64
N THR A 183 8.72 4.75 1.59
CA THR A 183 10.00 4.13 1.91
C THR A 183 10.56 3.33 0.73
N PHE A 184 9.72 2.56 0.05
CA PHE A 184 10.11 1.80 -1.13
C PHE A 184 10.56 2.70 -2.28
N SER A 185 9.88 3.83 -2.49
CA SER A 185 10.31 4.86 -3.45
C SER A 185 11.71 5.41 -3.11
N GLY A 186 11.99 5.61 -1.82
CA GLY A 186 13.34 5.96 -1.35
C GLY A 186 14.38 4.87 -1.62
N ALA A 187 14.03 3.59 -1.43
CA ALA A 187 14.89 2.46 -1.76
C ALA A 187 15.21 2.40 -3.26
N ILE A 188 14.21 2.63 -4.13
CA ILE A 188 14.41 2.74 -5.58
C ILE A 188 15.42 3.84 -5.90
N GLY A 189 15.23 5.05 -5.35
CA GLY A 189 16.14 6.17 -5.60
C GLY A 189 17.56 5.92 -5.06
N TYR A 190 17.70 5.22 -3.93
CA TYR A 190 18.99 4.80 -3.39
C TYR A 190 19.71 3.82 -4.34
N ILE A 191 19.02 2.75 -4.76
CA ILE A 191 19.56 1.72 -5.67
C ILE A 191 19.93 2.33 -7.03
N MET A 192 19.12 3.26 -7.52
CA MET A 192 19.34 3.92 -8.80
C MET A 192 20.34 5.09 -8.74
N ARG A 193 21.01 5.32 -7.61
CA ARG A 193 21.97 6.41 -7.48
C ARG A 193 23.12 6.25 -8.48
N GLY A 194 23.40 7.31 -9.23
CA GLY A 194 24.47 7.31 -10.24
C GLY A 194 24.12 6.59 -11.55
N SER A 195 22.89 6.12 -11.73
CA SER A 195 22.44 5.43 -12.95
C SER A 195 22.11 6.35 -14.13
N GLY A 196 22.05 7.67 -13.91
CA GLY A 196 21.46 8.63 -14.87
C GLY A 196 19.98 8.94 -14.61
N ILE A 197 19.33 8.30 -13.62
CA ILE A 197 17.90 8.51 -13.36
C ILE A 197 17.56 9.97 -12.99
N LYS A 198 18.45 10.66 -12.27
CA LYS A 198 18.23 12.04 -11.84
C LYS A 198 18.25 12.98 -13.05
N GLU A 199 19.17 12.74 -13.97
CA GLU A 199 19.35 13.47 -15.22
C GLU A 199 18.13 13.28 -16.13
N VAL A 200 17.65 12.05 -16.30
CA VAL A 200 16.44 11.78 -17.10
C VAL A 200 15.19 12.41 -16.46
N LEU A 201 15.04 12.36 -15.14
CA LEU A 201 13.89 12.96 -14.48
C LEU A 201 13.97 14.50 -14.42
N SER A 202 15.16 15.10 -14.63
CA SER A 202 15.33 16.56 -14.66
C SER A 202 14.66 17.23 -15.87
N PHE A 203 14.32 16.46 -16.91
CA PHE A 203 13.51 16.95 -18.03
C PHE A 203 12.08 17.32 -17.64
N ILE A 204 11.56 16.77 -16.53
CA ILE A 204 10.16 16.94 -16.10
C ILE A 204 10.03 17.57 -14.70
N TYR A 205 11.05 17.47 -13.84
CA TYR A 205 11.01 18.00 -12.48
C TYR A 205 12.22 18.88 -12.17
N ALA A 206 11.97 19.97 -11.44
CA ALA A 206 13.02 20.86 -10.94
C ALA A 206 13.94 20.16 -9.93
N PRO A 207 15.24 20.55 -9.82
CA PRO A 207 16.24 19.87 -8.99
C PRO A 207 15.81 19.61 -7.54
N ASN A 208 15.26 20.61 -6.85
CA ASN A 208 14.80 20.47 -5.46
C ASN A 208 13.65 19.46 -5.30
N SER A 209 12.85 19.25 -6.35
CA SER A 209 11.79 18.24 -6.32
C SER A 209 12.38 16.85 -6.49
N LEU A 210 13.41 16.68 -7.34
CA LEU A 210 14.07 15.39 -7.56
C LEU A 210 14.66 14.83 -6.28
N ASP A 211 15.33 15.65 -5.48
CA ASP A 211 15.98 15.19 -4.25
C ASP A 211 14.96 14.68 -3.22
N LYS A 212 13.84 15.38 -3.05
CA LYS A 212 12.75 14.93 -2.16
C LYS A 212 12.04 13.69 -2.69
N MET A 213 11.94 13.58 -4.01
CA MET A 213 11.23 12.50 -4.69
C MET A 213 12.01 11.19 -4.65
N LEU A 214 13.29 11.22 -5.02
CA LEU A 214 14.18 10.05 -5.01
C LEU A 214 14.54 9.58 -3.59
N THR A 215 14.22 10.37 -2.57
CA THR A 215 14.33 9.96 -1.16
C THR A 215 12.99 9.53 -0.55
N GLY A 216 11.91 9.44 -1.35
CA GLY A 216 10.58 9.04 -0.88
C GLY A 216 9.75 10.13 -0.22
N HIS A 217 10.37 11.20 0.31
CA HIS A 217 9.70 12.29 1.05
C HIS A 217 8.62 13.05 0.26
N ALA A 218 8.62 12.97 -1.07
CA ALA A 218 7.56 13.53 -1.92
C ALA A 218 6.80 12.41 -2.65
N CYS A 219 6.18 11.50 -1.88
CA CYS A 219 5.56 10.25 -2.36
C CYS A 219 4.68 10.41 -3.61
N ALA A 220 3.71 11.33 -3.62
CA ALA A 220 2.83 11.53 -4.79
C ALA A 220 3.60 11.93 -6.06
N ARG A 221 4.65 12.75 -5.92
CA ARG A 221 5.54 13.10 -7.05
C ARG A 221 6.41 11.91 -7.46
N ALA A 222 6.89 11.13 -6.49
CA ALA A 222 7.74 9.94 -6.72
C ALA A 222 6.99 8.88 -7.52
N VAL A 223 5.79 8.52 -7.07
CA VAL A 223 4.90 7.60 -7.77
C VAL A 223 4.68 8.07 -9.22
N ARG A 224 4.32 9.34 -9.42
CA ARG A 224 4.09 9.88 -10.76
C ARG A 224 5.35 9.81 -11.64
N ALA A 225 6.51 10.22 -11.12
CA ALA A 225 7.76 10.22 -11.87
C ALA A 225 8.21 8.81 -12.25
N HIS A 226 8.16 7.88 -11.31
CA HIS A 226 8.53 6.49 -11.54
C HIS A 226 7.62 5.83 -12.57
N ILE A 227 6.31 6.03 -12.49
CA ILE A 227 5.35 5.50 -13.46
C ILE A 227 5.57 6.11 -14.85
N LEU A 228 5.85 7.41 -14.96
CA LEU A 228 6.13 8.05 -16.27
C LEU A 228 7.43 7.53 -16.90
N LEU A 229 8.48 7.37 -16.10
CA LEU A 229 9.74 6.81 -16.59
C LEU A 229 9.59 5.33 -16.96
N TYR A 230 8.85 4.57 -16.15
CA TYR A 230 8.49 3.18 -16.45
C TYR A 230 7.74 3.08 -17.79
N LEU A 231 6.70 3.90 -18.00
CA LEU A 231 5.95 3.98 -19.26
C LEU A 231 6.85 4.32 -20.45
N THR A 232 7.79 5.25 -20.27
CA THR A 232 8.72 5.67 -21.32
C THR A 232 9.63 4.52 -21.73
N LEU A 233 10.22 3.83 -20.75
CA LEU A 233 11.09 2.67 -21.00
C LEU A 233 10.31 1.50 -21.59
N ALA A 234 9.13 1.20 -21.07
CA ALA A 234 8.25 0.17 -21.60
C ALA A 234 7.88 0.47 -23.07
N THR A 235 7.57 1.72 -23.40
CA THR A 235 7.27 2.13 -24.78
C THR A 235 8.47 1.92 -25.72
N ILE A 236 9.69 2.21 -25.25
CA ILE A 236 10.92 1.96 -26.03
C ILE A 236 11.08 0.46 -26.31
N ILE A 237 10.86 -0.39 -25.31
CA ILE A 237 10.94 -1.86 -25.45
C ILE A 237 9.84 -2.36 -26.39
N SER A 238 8.60 -1.88 -26.22
CA SER A 238 7.46 -2.31 -27.02
C SER A 238 7.66 -2.04 -28.51
N LYS A 239 8.30 -0.92 -28.87
CA LYS A 239 8.66 -0.58 -30.27
C LYS A 239 9.54 -1.59 -30.98
N GLU A 240 10.18 -2.50 -30.25
CA GLU A 240 11.00 -3.56 -30.82
C GLU A 240 10.29 -4.92 -30.87
N LEU A 241 9.03 -5.01 -30.43
CA LEU A 241 8.25 -6.23 -30.46
C LEU A 241 7.68 -6.47 -31.85
N VAL A 242 7.56 -7.74 -32.23
CA VAL A 242 7.01 -8.16 -33.52
C VAL A 242 5.55 -8.51 -33.31
N ILE A 243 4.66 -7.63 -33.77
CA ILE A 243 3.21 -7.83 -33.68
C ILE A 243 2.70 -8.01 -35.11
N ASP A 244 2.14 -9.19 -35.40
CA ASP A 244 1.49 -9.46 -36.68
C ASP A 244 0.06 -8.89 -36.72
N ASP A 245 -0.53 -8.80 -37.91
CA ASP A 245 -1.83 -8.17 -38.12
C ASP A 245 -2.96 -8.82 -37.31
N ASP A 246 -2.90 -10.15 -37.11
CA ASP A 246 -3.90 -10.90 -36.35
C ASP A 246 -3.79 -10.62 -34.84
N MET A 247 -2.57 -10.61 -34.32
CA MET A 247 -2.26 -10.25 -32.94
C MET A 247 -2.63 -8.79 -32.66
N ASP A 248 -2.31 -7.87 -33.57
CA ASP A 248 -2.65 -6.45 -33.43
C ASP A 248 -4.19 -6.26 -33.41
N ALA A 249 -4.90 -6.86 -34.35
CA ALA A 249 -6.37 -6.78 -34.40
C ALA A 249 -7.01 -7.32 -33.11
N ASN A 250 -6.52 -8.43 -32.58
CA ASN A 250 -7.01 -8.98 -31.31
C ASN A 250 -6.78 -8.01 -30.14
N LEU A 251 -5.56 -7.48 -29.98
CA LEU A 251 -5.23 -6.55 -28.90
C LEU A 251 -6.01 -5.24 -28.99
N GLN A 252 -6.25 -4.73 -30.21
CA GLN A 252 -7.11 -3.55 -30.41
C GLN A 252 -8.56 -3.83 -30.00
N ASN A 253 -9.12 -4.98 -30.39
CA ASN A 253 -10.48 -5.38 -30.00
C ASN A 253 -10.60 -5.50 -28.48
N THR A 254 -9.70 -6.22 -27.82
CA THR A 254 -9.68 -6.35 -26.36
C THR A 254 -9.53 -4.97 -25.69
N THR A 255 -8.68 -4.09 -26.24
CA THR A 255 -8.54 -2.71 -25.74
C THR A 255 -9.84 -1.92 -25.86
N GLU A 256 -10.59 -2.10 -26.95
CA GLU A 256 -11.88 -1.45 -27.17
C GLU A 256 -12.95 -1.98 -26.19
N ASP A 257 -12.93 -3.28 -25.90
CA ASP A 257 -13.78 -3.87 -24.85
C ASP A 257 -13.50 -3.25 -23.48
N VAL A 258 -12.24 -2.98 -23.14
CA VAL A 258 -11.91 -2.25 -21.91
C VAL A 258 -12.48 -0.83 -21.92
N LYS A 259 -12.46 -0.12 -23.06
CA LYS A 259 -13.05 1.23 -23.13
C LYS A 259 -14.55 1.23 -22.93
N ASN A 260 -15.22 0.20 -23.46
CA ASN A 260 -16.66 0.01 -23.36
C ASN A 260 -17.09 -0.64 -22.04
N SER A 261 -16.13 -0.98 -21.16
CA SER A 261 -16.36 -1.68 -19.90
C SER A 261 -17.11 -3.01 -20.09
N THR A 262 -16.87 -3.71 -21.20
CA THR A 262 -17.51 -4.98 -21.58
C THR A 262 -16.69 -6.21 -21.20
N ILE A 263 -15.44 -6.02 -20.77
CA ILE A 263 -14.53 -7.06 -20.30
C ILE A 263 -14.08 -6.77 -18.87
N SER A 264 -13.96 -7.80 -18.04
CA SER A 264 -13.53 -7.66 -16.65
C SER A 264 -12.02 -7.87 -16.47
N TYR A 265 -11.52 -7.49 -15.29
CA TYR A 265 -10.16 -7.81 -14.85
C TYR A 265 -9.83 -9.30 -15.02
N ASN A 266 -10.71 -10.17 -14.51
CA ASN A 266 -10.47 -11.61 -14.51
C ASN A 266 -10.50 -12.23 -15.91
N ASP A 267 -11.27 -11.68 -16.83
CA ASP A 267 -11.32 -12.19 -18.20
C ASP A 267 -9.97 -12.04 -18.91
N ILE A 268 -9.31 -10.88 -18.71
CA ILE A 268 -8.00 -10.59 -19.29
C ILE A 268 -6.91 -11.45 -18.66
N GLU A 269 -6.87 -11.57 -17.34
CA GLU A 269 -5.82 -12.37 -16.67
C GLU A 269 -5.95 -13.88 -16.97
N ASN A 270 -7.16 -14.39 -17.18
CA ASN A 270 -7.36 -15.83 -17.33
C ASN A 270 -7.36 -16.36 -18.77
N CYS A 271 -7.56 -15.55 -19.82
CA CYS A 271 -8.05 -16.10 -21.09
C CYS A 271 -7.53 -15.46 -22.39
N ASP A 272 -6.23 -15.12 -22.48
CA ASP A 272 -5.69 -14.54 -23.72
C ASP A 272 -4.31 -15.08 -24.11
N GLU A 273 -4.27 -15.94 -25.14
CA GLU A 273 -3.05 -16.49 -25.75
C GLU A 273 -2.20 -15.42 -26.47
N LYS A 274 -2.82 -14.36 -26.99
CA LYS A 274 -2.11 -13.28 -27.73
C LYS A 274 -1.41 -12.35 -26.77
N ILE A 275 -2.03 -12.00 -25.65
CA ILE A 275 -1.35 -11.24 -24.60
C ILE A 275 -0.19 -12.06 -24.01
N GLU A 276 -0.35 -13.38 -23.82
CA GLU A 276 0.75 -14.26 -23.40
C GLU A 276 1.90 -14.28 -24.41
N ALA A 277 1.60 -14.37 -25.71
CA ALA A 277 2.61 -14.28 -26.75
C ALA A 277 3.35 -12.92 -26.72
N LEU A 278 2.62 -11.83 -26.47
CA LEU A 278 3.21 -10.50 -26.33
C LEU A 278 4.15 -10.41 -25.12
N ILE A 279 3.71 -10.93 -23.97
CA ILE A 279 4.51 -11.02 -22.74
C ILE A 279 5.76 -11.85 -22.99
N TYR A 280 5.65 -12.98 -23.69
CA TYR A 280 6.80 -13.81 -24.05
C TYR A 280 7.83 -13.04 -24.87
N GLN A 281 7.40 -12.29 -25.89
CA GLN A 281 8.30 -11.45 -26.68
C GLN A 281 8.94 -10.34 -25.85
N CYS A 282 8.15 -9.69 -24.99
CA CYS A 282 8.64 -8.65 -24.08
C CYS A 282 9.72 -9.21 -23.16
N ASN A 283 9.48 -10.36 -22.52
CA ASN A 283 10.46 -11.03 -21.64
C ASN A 283 11.75 -11.40 -22.37
N LYS A 284 11.64 -11.87 -23.62
CA LYS A 284 12.82 -12.12 -24.46
C LYS A 284 13.64 -10.85 -24.68
N LYS A 285 12.99 -9.71 -24.93
CA LYS A 285 13.66 -8.40 -25.06
C LYS A 285 14.28 -7.94 -23.74
N LEU A 286 13.57 -8.05 -22.62
CA LEU A 286 14.09 -7.73 -21.29
C LEU A 286 15.38 -8.51 -21.00
N LYS A 287 15.40 -9.83 -21.28
CA LYS A 287 16.60 -10.68 -21.14
C LYS A 287 17.75 -10.24 -22.04
N GLN A 288 17.47 -9.80 -23.27
CA GLN A 288 18.50 -9.23 -24.16
C GLN A 288 19.09 -7.94 -23.57
N TYR A 289 18.27 -7.07 -22.99
CA TYR A 289 18.71 -5.85 -22.31
C TYR A 289 19.56 -6.14 -21.06
N GLU A 290 19.16 -7.11 -20.25
CA GLU A 290 19.98 -7.61 -19.12
C GLU A 290 21.35 -8.13 -19.59
N GLY A 291 21.40 -8.75 -20.78
CA GLY A 291 22.62 -9.24 -21.39
C GLY A 291 23.61 -8.16 -21.83
N ARG A 292 23.21 -6.88 -21.91
CA ARG A 292 24.09 -5.77 -22.34
C ARG A 292 25.11 -5.33 -21.29
N GLY A 293 25.03 -5.86 -20.06
CA GLY A 293 25.97 -5.56 -18.98
C GLY A 293 25.27 -5.07 -17.71
N SER A 294 26.06 -4.58 -16.75
CA SER A 294 25.57 -4.16 -15.43
C SER A 294 24.53 -3.04 -15.51
N THR A 295 24.72 -2.06 -16.39
CA THR A 295 23.75 -0.98 -16.61
C THR A 295 22.41 -1.51 -17.11
N GLY A 296 22.43 -2.44 -18.08
CA GLY A 296 21.21 -3.07 -18.59
C GLY A 296 20.45 -3.78 -17.47
N LYS A 297 21.14 -4.61 -16.69
CA LYS A 297 20.56 -5.30 -15.53
C LYS A 297 19.95 -4.32 -14.51
N LEU A 298 20.63 -3.22 -14.20
CA LEU A 298 20.12 -2.22 -13.25
C LEU A 298 18.82 -1.57 -13.73
N TRP A 299 18.72 -1.23 -15.01
CA TRP A 299 17.50 -0.63 -15.57
C TRP A 299 16.35 -1.63 -15.71
N ILE A 300 16.62 -2.92 -15.94
CA ILE A 300 15.58 -3.96 -15.89
C ILE A 300 15.12 -4.20 -14.45
N GLN A 301 16.04 -4.21 -13.48
CA GLN A 301 15.70 -4.24 -12.05
C GLN A 301 14.85 -3.01 -11.66
N TYR A 302 15.14 -1.83 -12.22
CA TYR A 302 14.29 -0.65 -12.02
C TYR A 302 12.86 -0.85 -12.48
N LEU A 303 12.64 -1.44 -13.68
CA LEU A 303 11.30 -1.75 -14.16
C LEU A 303 10.57 -2.69 -13.20
N HIS A 304 11.26 -3.72 -12.70
CA HIS A 304 10.71 -4.64 -11.71
C HIS A 304 10.32 -3.93 -10.40
N MET A 305 11.21 -3.10 -9.84
CA MET A 305 10.90 -2.32 -8.63
C MET A 305 9.68 -1.40 -8.83
N VAL A 306 9.58 -0.71 -9.97
CA VAL A 306 8.41 0.14 -10.24
C VAL A 306 7.14 -0.68 -10.45
N SER A 307 7.24 -1.88 -11.03
CA SER A 307 6.10 -2.81 -11.15
C SER A 307 5.56 -3.21 -9.77
N ILE A 308 6.44 -3.59 -8.83
CA ILE A 308 6.07 -3.89 -7.44
C ILE A 308 5.35 -2.70 -6.79
N ALA A 309 5.85 -1.48 -7.01
CA ALA A 309 5.21 -0.28 -6.47
C ALA A 309 3.80 -0.05 -7.06
N LYS A 310 3.62 -0.30 -8.37
CA LYS A 310 2.31 -0.19 -9.03
C LYS A 310 1.33 -1.24 -8.52
N GLU A 311 1.78 -2.48 -8.38
CA GLU A 311 0.96 -3.58 -7.87
C GLU A 311 0.56 -3.34 -6.41
N PHE A 312 1.49 -2.87 -5.59
CA PHE A 312 1.22 -2.50 -4.19
C PHE A 312 0.16 -1.39 -4.08
N ILE A 313 0.25 -0.34 -4.92
CA ILE A 313 -0.78 0.71 -4.99
C ILE A 313 -2.14 0.10 -5.37
N GLY A 314 -2.15 -0.81 -6.36
CA GLY A 314 -3.35 -1.52 -6.79
C GLY A 314 -3.96 -2.36 -5.67
N ALA A 315 -3.14 -3.15 -4.96
CA ALA A 315 -3.54 -3.98 -3.84
C ALA A 315 -4.16 -3.15 -2.71
N GLU A 316 -3.51 -2.05 -2.30
CA GLU A 316 -4.05 -1.15 -1.27
C GLU A 316 -5.36 -0.47 -1.74
N SER A 317 -5.47 -0.13 -3.03
CA SER A 317 -6.66 0.54 -3.59
C SER A 317 -7.85 -0.40 -3.75
N MET A 318 -7.60 -1.67 -4.08
CA MET A 318 -8.62 -2.71 -4.25
C MET A 318 -8.89 -3.47 -2.94
N GLY A 319 -8.04 -3.30 -1.92
CA GLY A 319 -8.13 -4.08 -0.69
C GLY A 319 -7.80 -5.55 -0.88
N ASP A 320 -6.91 -5.87 -1.83
CA ASP A 320 -6.41 -7.22 -2.07
C ASP A 320 -5.30 -7.54 -1.07
N TRP A 321 -5.66 -8.30 -0.04
CA TRP A 321 -4.74 -8.64 1.03
C TRP A 321 -3.59 -9.55 0.59
N GLN A 322 -3.85 -10.49 -0.33
CA GLN A 322 -2.82 -11.42 -0.76
C GLN A 322 -1.80 -10.70 -1.65
N ALA A 323 -2.26 -9.88 -2.60
CA ALA A 323 -1.39 -9.06 -3.42
C ALA A 323 -0.56 -8.09 -2.56
N HIS A 324 -1.15 -7.51 -1.51
CA HIS A 324 -0.43 -6.67 -0.54
C HIS A 324 0.74 -7.43 0.09
N LEU A 325 0.51 -8.63 0.62
CA LEU A 325 1.55 -9.44 1.26
C LEU A 325 2.63 -9.90 0.28
N ASN A 326 2.25 -10.27 -0.95
CA ASN A 326 3.19 -10.63 -2.00
C ASN A 326 4.10 -9.43 -2.34
N CYS A 327 3.53 -8.25 -2.55
CA CYS A 327 4.31 -7.04 -2.79
C CYS A 327 5.26 -6.72 -1.63
N VAL A 328 4.78 -6.79 -0.37
CA VAL A 328 5.62 -6.55 0.81
C VAL A 328 6.81 -7.53 0.84
N LYS A 329 6.56 -8.81 0.52
CA LYS A 329 7.60 -9.84 0.41
C LYS A 329 8.64 -9.48 -0.65
N GLU A 330 8.20 -9.05 -1.82
CA GLU A 330 9.08 -8.65 -2.94
C GLU A 330 9.85 -7.34 -2.69
N MET A 331 9.33 -6.44 -1.84
CA MET A 331 10.04 -5.23 -1.44
C MET A 331 11.22 -5.51 -0.49
N ILE A 332 11.18 -6.59 0.30
CA ILE A 332 12.18 -6.86 1.36
C ILE A 332 13.63 -6.94 0.86
N PRO A 333 13.96 -7.66 -0.24
CA PRO A 333 15.32 -7.68 -0.77
C PRO A 333 15.86 -6.28 -1.11
N TYR A 334 15.02 -5.40 -1.64
CA TYR A 334 15.41 -4.02 -1.97
C TYR A 334 15.58 -3.16 -0.71
N PHE A 335 14.74 -3.36 0.31
CA PHE A 335 14.95 -2.77 1.63
C PHE A 335 16.26 -3.21 2.26
N HIS A 336 16.63 -4.48 2.12
CA HIS A 336 17.93 -4.98 2.58
C HIS A 336 19.09 -4.32 1.83
N ALA A 337 19.03 -4.30 0.49
CA ALA A 337 20.07 -3.72 -0.36
C ALA A 337 20.26 -2.22 -0.14
N SER A 338 19.19 -1.49 0.20
CA SER A 338 19.24 -0.06 0.46
C SER A 338 19.52 0.31 1.91
N GLY A 339 19.62 -0.67 2.82
CA GLY A 339 19.85 -0.43 4.25
C GLY A 339 18.68 0.23 4.98
N HIS A 340 17.49 0.20 4.38
CA HIS A 340 16.33 0.93 4.83
C HIS A 340 15.27 -0.04 5.34
N TYR A 341 14.93 0.07 6.63
CA TYR A 341 13.67 -0.42 7.21
C TYR A 341 13.33 -1.91 7.06
N THR A 342 14.33 -2.74 6.74
CA THR A 342 14.19 -4.18 6.53
C THR A 342 13.59 -4.89 7.73
N LYS A 343 14.01 -4.53 8.96
CA LYS A 343 13.57 -5.20 10.20
C LYS A 343 12.06 -5.07 10.43
N SER A 344 11.55 -3.85 10.37
CA SER A 344 10.13 -3.56 10.57
C SER A 344 9.26 -4.20 9.49
N THR A 345 9.66 -4.13 8.23
CA THR A 345 8.91 -4.74 7.13
C THR A 345 8.89 -6.27 7.23
N TYR A 346 10.02 -6.88 7.60
CA TYR A 346 10.13 -8.31 7.81
C TYR A 346 9.21 -8.81 8.92
N LEU A 347 9.26 -8.15 10.09
CA LEU A 347 8.40 -8.49 11.23
C LEU A 347 6.93 -8.27 10.89
N TYR A 348 6.60 -7.19 10.19
CA TYR A 348 5.24 -6.95 9.71
C TYR A 348 4.75 -8.08 8.83
N LEU A 349 5.53 -8.47 7.81
CA LEU A 349 5.15 -9.59 6.94
C LEU A 349 4.96 -10.88 7.74
N GLN A 350 5.85 -11.17 8.69
CA GLN A 350 5.73 -12.32 9.59
C GLN A 350 4.37 -12.38 10.28
N ASP A 351 4.01 -11.29 10.95
CA ASP A 351 2.80 -11.24 11.75
C ASP A 351 1.56 -11.30 10.86
N MET A 352 1.61 -10.64 9.71
CA MET A 352 0.49 -10.57 8.80
C MET A 352 0.23 -11.89 8.06
N LEU A 353 1.27 -12.69 7.79
CA LEU A 353 1.12 -14.05 7.26
C LEU A 353 0.45 -15.00 8.27
N GLN A 354 0.57 -14.69 9.57
CA GLN A 354 -0.06 -15.46 10.65
C GLN A 354 -1.39 -14.85 11.11
N LEU A 355 -1.87 -13.79 10.45
CA LEU A 355 -3.02 -13.02 10.93
C LEU A 355 -4.28 -13.87 11.09
N GLU A 356 -4.53 -14.81 10.18
CA GLU A 356 -5.66 -15.75 10.24
C GLU A 356 -5.68 -16.57 11.54
N ASN A 357 -4.50 -16.89 12.09
CA ASN A 357 -4.35 -17.66 13.32
C ASN A 357 -4.46 -16.79 14.59
N LEU A 358 -4.39 -15.47 14.45
CA LEU A 358 -4.32 -14.53 15.57
C LEU A 358 -5.67 -13.87 15.89
N ILE A 359 -6.60 -13.83 14.95
CA ILE A 359 -7.88 -13.14 15.10
C ILE A 359 -9.05 -14.06 14.79
N ASP A 360 -10.24 -13.66 15.22
CA ASP A 360 -11.46 -14.41 14.93
C ASP A 360 -11.65 -14.63 13.40
N PRO A 361 -11.97 -15.86 12.95
CA PRO A 361 -12.09 -16.17 11.52
C PRO A 361 -13.12 -15.32 10.76
N SER A 362 -14.20 -14.87 11.42
CA SER A 362 -15.18 -13.99 10.79
C SER A 362 -14.64 -12.59 10.58
N VAL A 363 -13.82 -12.09 11.53
CA VAL A 363 -13.12 -10.81 11.41
C VAL A 363 -12.06 -10.90 10.31
N PHE A 364 -11.26 -11.97 10.28
CA PHE A 364 -10.27 -12.20 9.23
C PHE A 364 -10.91 -12.23 7.84
N ARG A 365 -12.03 -12.95 7.68
CA ARG A 365 -12.77 -13.00 6.42
C ARG A 365 -13.20 -11.61 5.95
N ARG A 366 -13.78 -10.79 6.84
CA ARG A 366 -14.18 -9.41 6.46
C ARG A 366 -12.96 -8.55 6.14
N PHE A 367 -11.88 -8.72 6.90
CA PHE A 367 -10.62 -7.99 6.69
C PHE A 367 -10.07 -8.20 5.27
N ILE A 368 -9.98 -9.46 4.81
CA ILE A 368 -9.48 -9.80 3.47
C ILE A 368 -10.49 -9.52 2.35
N GLN A 369 -11.78 -9.32 2.66
CA GLN A 369 -12.82 -8.86 1.73
C GLN A 369 -12.78 -7.33 1.50
N GLY A 370 -11.60 -6.72 1.63
CA GLY A 370 -11.39 -5.31 1.31
C GLY A 370 -11.75 -4.31 2.41
N PHE A 371 -12.07 -4.75 3.64
CA PHE A 371 -12.32 -3.85 4.78
C PHE A 371 -11.03 -3.24 5.35
N LEU A 372 -9.87 -3.72 4.92
CA LEU A 372 -8.55 -3.16 5.25
C LEU A 372 -8.28 -1.78 4.62
N THR A 373 -9.08 -1.42 3.61
CA THR A 373 -8.91 -0.25 2.75
C THR A 373 -10.01 0.77 3.01
N VAL A 374 -9.64 2.05 3.02
CA VAL A 374 -10.58 3.16 3.23
C VAL A 374 -11.15 3.63 1.90
N ARG A 375 -12.49 3.67 1.78
CA ARG A 375 -13.18 4.15 0.57
C ARG A 375 -14.13 5.29 0.88
N TYR A 376 -13.92 6.45 0.26
CA TYR A 376 -14.84 7.60 0.38
C TYR A 376 -15.97 7.59 -0.65
N SER A 377 -15.69 7.08 -1.86
CA SER A 377 -16.63 7.07 -2.98
C SER A 377 -17.09 5.66 -3.33
N ALA A 378 -18.19 5.58 -4.07
CA ALA A 378 -18.70 4.34 -4.61
C ALA A 378 -17.92 3.88 -5.86
N LYS A 379 -16.61 3.68 -5.70
CA LYS A 379 -15.70 3.21 -6.75
C LYS A 379 -14.81 2.11 -6.18
N PHE A 380 -14.64 1.01 -6.90
CA PHE A 380 -13.96 -0.16 -6.37
C PHE A 380 -12.46 0.10 -6.17
N SER A 381 -11.82 0.69 -7.18
CA SER A 381 -10.36 0.91 -7.28
C SER A 381 -9.87 2.23 -6.66
N CYS A 382 -10.69 2.89 -5.84
CA CYS A 382 -10.38 4.19 -5.24
C CYS A 382 -9.97 4.12 -3.77
N GLY A 383 -9.65 2.92 -3.28
CA GLY A 383 -9.21 2.71 -1.92
C GLY A 383 -7.98 3.53 -1.54
N THR A 384 -7.84 3.80 -0.25
CA THR A 384 -6.71 4.52 0.33
C THR A 384 -6.21 3.77 1.56
N SER A 385 -4.89 3.73 1.73
CA SER A 385 -4.26 3.15 2.93
C SER A 385 -4.70 3.93 4.18
N THR A 386 -4.83 3.22 5.30
CA THR A 386 -5.37 3.80 6.54
C THR A 386 -4.53 4.96 7.08
N ASP A 387 -3.20 4.90 6.92
CA ASP A 387 -2.27 5.94 7.35
C ASP A 387 -2.28 7.19 6.44
N MET A 388 -2.54 7.04 5.14
CA MET A 388 -2.68 8.17 4.22
C MET A 388 -3.86 9.07 4.58
N ILE A 389 -4.90 8.52 5.22
CA ILE A 389 -6.05 9.30 5.70
C ILE A 389 -5.64 10.31 6.76
N ILE A 390 -4.72 9.94 7.65
CA ILE A 390 -4.20 10.86 8.67
C ILE A 390 -3.46 12.01 8.00
N GLU A 391 -2.59 11.71 7.03
CA GLU A 391 -1.85 12.70 6.24
C GLU A 391 -2.76 13.66 5.47
N GLN A 392 -3.95 13.21 5.05
CA GLN A 392 -4.89 14.03 4.27
C GLN A 392 -5.89 14.81 5.14
N SER A 393 -6.15 14.33 6.36
CA SER A 393 -7.24 14.84 7.20
C SER A 393 -6.77 15.60 8.43
N LEU A 394 -5.57 15.28 8.95
CA LEU A 394 -5.05 15.83 10.20
C LEU A 394 -3.72 16.59 10.05
N MET A 395 -2.96 16.36 8.97
CA MET A 395 -1.72 17.06 8.64
C MET A 395 -1.91 18.00 7.46
#